data_AF-A0A3N3DU40-F1
#
_entry.id   AF-A0A3N3DU40-F1
#
_cell.length_a   1.000
_cell.length_b   1.000
_cell.length_c   1.000
_cell.angle_alpha   90.00
_cell.angle_beta   90.00
_cell.angle_gamma   90.00
#
_symmetry.space_group_name_H-M   'P 1'
#
loop_
_entity.id
_entity.type
_entity.pdbx_description
1 polymer ?
#
loop_
_entity_poly.entity_id
_entity_poly.type
_entity_poly.pdbx_seq_one_letter_code
_entity_poly.pdbx_strand_id
1 'polypeptide(L)'
;MHQKTRLLIASIGLTLGIGAFFFVSNTESAQPTGTTAQDDELAFKRNNADTLVAMNELERAQAADTLRSTDVEDSGNQDALQHNLKLSNLEQELLAEQFNQQQQSTTTIVANEGDSSLSGAEANGRPVINQEVHRAIQATIDQWQWAVNTPVRDTLNLAGLFEDPENDLLSVRVAVEADGLKITGYPLVNIFGLPVATNGCGALVVEASDSQNLGDDTDWVTTQFSLPAVDGLVQTLFPLEGETLYRLETTNNLAGKFTAYEVVYCQAFKFVNQQVYFAAAKDKTHCPSEEQLEPIGRYEIASEQQLVLTSDRSLFDATQTWTLKKQYDSVQQQGVTNYFVSVDNGRQHESYTMQKDKRAMEARINGVTGQYVFQNEWFDFLLPVNSEQYLMTKYANYIYDYKTEVAGPNGETTDSDLNLKAYSSSLTCAQVAPMFDNGVLGGVGKYGIDIISTNYPAHPAYSLDCFEFVSNEQTGQISLAFDLAYSPYEEFVPGEVYSYVLKPKPQFADRIEEIKLNLIYAESN
;
A
#
# COMPACT_ATOMS: atom_id res chain seq x y z
N MET A 1 70.99 23.25 -29.60
CA MET A 1 72.27 23.36 -28.87
C MET A 1 72.56 24.86 -28.75
N HIS A 2 72.55 25.39 -27.52
CA HIS A 2 72.81 26.81 -27.15
C HIS A 2 71.75 27.83 -27.64
N GLN A 3 71.32 28.86 -26.92
CA GLN A 3 71.58 29.32 -25.56
C GLN A 3 70.41 30.24 -25.16
N LYS A 4 70.11 30.29 -23.86
CA LYS A 4 69.17 31.22 -23.23
C LYS A 4 69.64 32.67 -23.39
N THR A 5 68.71 33.61 -23.55
CA THR A 5 68.80 34.90 -22.85
C THR A 5 67.39 35.44 -22.60
N ARG A 6 67.06 35.61 -21.31
CA ARG A 6 65.93 36.42 -20.84
C ARG A 6 66.39 37.88 -20.82
N LEU A 7 65.55 38.80 -21.27
CA LEU A 7 65.58 40.18 -20.79
C LEU A 7 64.16 40.62 -20.48
N LEU A 8 64.02 41.18 -19.29
CA LEU A 8 62.80 41.65 -18.65
C LEU A 8 62.95 43.17 -18.56
N ILE A 9 62.09 43.94 -19.21
CA ILE A 9 61.95 45.39 -18.95
C ILE A 9 60.46 45.73 -18.92
N ALA A 10 60.12 46.42 -17.85
CA ALA A 10 58.81 46.88 -17.45
C ALA A 10 58.38 48.16 -18.19
N SER A 11 57.06 48.30 -18.28
CA SER A 11 56.26 49.53 -18.15
C SER A 11 56.56 50.74 -19.03
N ILE A 12 55.52 51.24 -19.70
CA ILE A 12 54.91 52.58 -19.52
C ILE A 12 53.73 52.68 -20.48
N GLY A 13 52.57 53.07 -19.94
CA GLY A 13 51.35 53.29 -20.72
C GLY A 13 51.39 54.58 -21.53
N LEU A 14 50.49 54.67 -22.51
CA LEU A 14 49.94 55.94 -22.94
C LEU A 14 48.52 55.76 -23.46
N THR A 15 47.65 56.57 -22.87
CA THR A 15 46.29 56.95 -23.25
C THR A 15 46.16 57.49 -24.67
N LEU A 16 44.96 57.30 -25.27
CA LEU A 16 44.18 58.18 -26.16
C LEU A 16 42.90 57.36 -26.50
N GLY A 17 41.65 57.77 -26.27
CA GLY A 17 41.06 59.10 -26.35
C GLY A 17 40.20 59.20 -27.62
N ILE A 18 39.05 59.90 -27.54
CA ILE A 18 37.99 60.15 -28.56
C ILE A 18 36.80 59.17 -28.37
N GLY A 19 35.61 59.54 -27.84
CA GLY A 19 34.82 60.79 -27.94
C GLY A 19 33.87 60.69 -29.14
N ALA A 20 32.60 61.07 -29.19
CA ALA A 20 31.57 61.65 -28.31
C ALA A 20 30.26 61.65 -29.19
N PHE A 21 29.00 61.66 -28.73
CA PHE A 21 28.12 62.76 -28.29
C PHE A 21 26.67 62.17 -28.31
N PHE A 22 25.86 62.20 -27.23
CA PHE A 22 24.78 63.16 -26.82
C PHE A 22 23.68 63.44 -27.88
N PHE A 23 22.36 63.46 -27.59
CA PHE A 23 21.54 64.16 -26.56
C PHE A 23 20.34 63.29 -26.10
N VAL A 24 19.90 63.19 -24.81
CA VAL A 24 19.20 64.12 -23.87
C VAL A 24 17.77 64.46 -24.33
N SER A 25 16.70 64.14 -23.59
CA SER A 25 16.18 64.83 -22.37
C SER A 25 15.32 63.91 -21.48
N ASN A 26 15.63 63.72 -20.18
CA ASN A 26 15.29 64.49 -18.96
C ASN A 26 13.84 64.32 -18.43
N THR A 27 13.73 63.74 -17.22
CA THR A 27 13.09 64.35 -16.01
C THR A 27 13.49 63.56 -14.74
N GLU A 28 14.08 64.29 -13.79
CA GLU A 28 14.01 64.27 -12.30
C GLU A 28 13.82 62.94 -11.52
N SER A 29 14.32 62.70 -10.31
CA SER A 29 15.42 63.20 -9.46
C SER A 29 15.34 62.36 -8.18
N ALA A 30 16.41 61.67 -7.75
CA ALA A 30 16.72 61.36 -6.35
C ALA A 30 18.01 60.52 -6.28
N GLN A 31 19.06 61.07 -5.66
CA GLN A 31 20.20 60.27 -5.20
C GLN A 31 19.79 59.45 -3.98
N PRO A 32 20.41 58.26 -3.80
CA PRO A 32 21.18 58.10 -2.58
C PRO A 32 22.60 57.57 -2.83
N THR A 33 23.43 57.96 -1.88
CA THR A 33 24.83 57.63 -1.61
C THR A 33 25.09 56.13 -1.56
N GLY A 34 26.22 55.72 -2.15
CA GLY A 34 26.70 54.36 -2.12
C GLY A 34 27.34 53.97 -0.78
N THR A 35 27.09 52.72 -0.41
CA THR A 35 27.93 51.90 0.47
C THR A 35 27.95 50.49 -0.12
N THR A 36 29.13 49.88 -0.10
CA THR A 36 29.53 48.68 -0.85
C THR A 36 28.93 47.38 -0.29
N ALA A 37 28.50 46.48 -1.18
CA ALA A 37 27.88 45.18 -0.93
C ALA A 37 28.77 44.12 -0.23
N GLN A 38 29.82 44.55 0.48
CA GLN A 38 30.76 43.66 1.19
C GLN A 38 30.64 43.77 2.72
N ASP A 39 29.95 44.81 3.22
CA ASP A 39 29.73 45.00 4.67
C ASP A 39 28.43 44.34 5.18
N ASP A 40 27.45 44.06 4.31
CA ASP A 40 26.19 43.39 4.70
C ASP A 40 26.34 41.87 4.91
N GLU A 41 27.33 41.23 4.25
CA GLU A 41 27.56 39.78 4.40
C GLU A 41 28.25 39.42 5.73
N LEU A 42 29.01 40.36 6.31
CA LEU A 42 29.67 40.16 7.61
C LEU A 42 28.75 40.43 8.82
N ALA A 43 27.74 41.30 8.65
CA ALA A 43 26.74 41.59 9.68
C ALA A 43 25.73 40.44 9.85
N PHE A 44 25.35 39.77 8.75
CA PHE A 44 24.44 38.63 8.78
C PHE A 44 25.07 37.38 9.41
N LYS A 45 26.38 37.15 9.22
CA LYS A 45 27.10 36.00 9.79
C LYS A 45 27.38 36.11 11.30
N ARG A 46 27.45 37.33 11.86
CA ARG A 46 27.62 37.52 13.33
C ARG A 46 26.32 37.34 14.11
N ASN A 47 25.17 37.76 13.57
CA ASN A 47 23.88 37.62 14.27
C ASN A 47 23.41 36.16 14.40
N ASN A 48 23.82 35.26 13.50
CA ASN A 48 23.47 33.83 13.57
C ASN A 48 24.36 33.03 14.53
N ALA A 49 25.57 33.48 14.85
CA ALA A 49 26.46 32.78 15.78
C ALA A 49 26.06 33.04 17.24
N ASP A 50 25.66 34.28 17.58
CA ASP A 50 25.25 34.63 18.94
C ASP A 50 23.88 34.02 19.33
N THR A 51 23.01 33.77 18.34
CA THR A 51 21.71 33.11 18.55
C THR A 51 21.85 31.60 18.81
N LEU A 52 22.88 30.94 18.25
CA LEU A 52 23.14 29.52 18.41
C LEU A 52 23.83 29.17 19.75
N VAL A 53 24.54 30.13 20.35
CA VAL A 53 25.15 29.98 21.69
C VAL A 53 24.11 30.17 22.79
N ALA A 54 23.14 31.08 22.62
CA ALA A 54 22.06 31.30 23.57
C ALA A 54 21.06 30.13 23.67
N MET A 55 20.86 29.36 22.58
CA MET A 55 19.97 28.18 22.59
C MET A 55 20.60 26.95 23.25
N ASN A 56 21.92 26.77 23.13
CA ASN A 56 22.65 25.66 23.77
C ASN A 56 22.79 25.82 25.30
N GLU A 57 22.79 27.04 25.82
CA GLU A 57 22.80 27.28 27.27
C GLU A 57 21.41 27.09 27.91
N LEU A 58 20.32 27.24 27.15
CA LEU A 58 18.96 26.98 27.62
C LEU A 58 18.65 25.47 27.72
N GLU A 59 19.14 24.65 26.78
CA GLU A 59 19.00 23.18 26.83
C GLU A 59 19.81 22.54 27.96
N ARG A 60 20.99 23.08 28.31
CA ARG A 60 21.78 22.61 29.45
C ARG A 60 21.18 22.96 30.80
N ALA A 61 20.40 24.04 30.89
CA ALA A 61 19.70 24.40 32.12
C ALA A 61 18.42 23.56 32.36
N GLN A 62 17.79 23.05 31.29
CA GLN A 62 16.59 22.19 31.40
C GLN A 62 16.91 20.71 31.63
N ALA A 63 18.09 20.23 31.22
CA ALA A 63 18.54 18.84 31.47
C ALA A 63 19.01 18.56 32.91
N ALA A 64 19.24 19.59 33.73
CA ALA A 64 19.72 19.44 35.11
C ALA A 64 18.59 19.31 36.16
N ASP A 65 17.32 19.54 35.78
CA ASP A 65 16.19 19.59 36.73
C ASP A 65 15.29 18.33 36.69
N THR A 66 15.54 17.38 35.78
CA THR A 66 14.73 16.15 35.62
C THR A 66 15.40 14.89 36.18
N LEU A 67 16.45 15.03 37.00
CA LEU A 67 17.23 13.91 37.55
C LEU A 67 17.10 13.78 39.08
N ARG A 68 15.90 14.07 39.62
CA ARG A 68 15.64 13.95 41.05
C ARG A 68 14.20 13.57 41.39
N SER A 69 13.72 12.43 40.90
CA SER A 69 12.47 11.75 41.32
C SER A 69 12.24 10.60 40.34
N THR A 70 12.62 9.34 40.59
CA THR A 70 11.86 8.40 41.43
C THR A 70 12.61 7.06 41.47
N ASP A 71 12.91 6.59 42.68
CA ASP A 71 13.05 5.16 42.99
C ASP A 71 11.64 4.63 43.34
N VAL A 72 11.39 3.33 43.08
CA VAL A 72 10.52 2.37 43.82
C VAL A 72 9.62 1.48 42.92
N GLU A 73 9.92 0.17 43.03
CA GLU A 73 9.11 -1.06 42.92
C GLU A 73 8.85 -1.80 41.58
N ASP A 74 9.51 -2.97 41.51
CA ASP A 74 9.48 -4.07 40.54
C ASP A 74 8.82 -5.30 41.22
N SER A 75 7.73 -5.83 40.66
CA SER A 75 7.23 -7.19 40.99
C SER A 75 6.17 -7.79 40.02
N GLY A 76 5.80 -7.13 38.91
CA GLY A 76 4.69 -7.59 38.04
C GLY A 76 5.07 -8.52 36.87
N ASN A 77 6.35 -8.80 36.64
CA ASN A 77 6.81 -9.27 35.32
C ASN A 77 7.16 -10.78 35.24
N GLN A 78 6.99 -11.55 36.31
CA GLN A 78 7.31 -12.99 36.30
C GLN A 78 6.15 -13.89 35.85
N ASP A 79 4.89 -13.50 36.09
CA ASP A 79 3.73 -14.32 35.72
C ASP A 79 3.38 -14.24 34.22
N ALA A 80 3.59 -13.07 33.59
CA ALA A 80 3.39 -12.90 32.16
C ALA A 80 4.43 -13.69 31.32
N LEU A 81 5.66 -13.80 31.83
CA LEU A 81 6.71 -14.57 31.15
C LEU A 81 6.41 -16.08 31.18
N GLN A 82 5.88 -16.60 32.30
CA GLN A 82 5.52 -18.02 32.39
C GLN A 82 4.30 -18.38 31.54
N HIS A 83 3.34 -17.46 31.37
CA HIS A 83 2.20 -17.67 30.48
C HIS A 83 2.63 -17.72 29.01
N ASN A 84 3.52 -16.81 28.58
CA ASN A 84 4.01 -16.74 27.20
C ASN A 84 4.90 -17.93 26.80
N LEU A 85 5.71 -18.45 27.73
CA LEU A 85 6.50 -19.67 27.52
C LEU A 85 5.63 -20.94 27.38
N LYS A 86 4.40 -20.93 27.92
CA LYS A 86 3.48 -22.06 27.83
C LYS A 86 2.70 -22.07 26.52
N LEU A 87 2.36 -20.90 25.98
CA LEU A 87 1.77 -20.78 24.63
C LEU A 87 2.77 -21.16 23.53
N SER A 88 4.03 -20.73 23.61
CA SER A 88 5.00 -21.02 22.53
C SER A 88 5.34 -22.50 22.43
N ASN A 89 5.33 -23.24 23.55
CA ASN A 89 5.55 -24.69 23.54
C ASN A 89 4.34 -25.45 22.97
N LEU A 90 3.12 -24.96 23.17
CA LEU A 90 1.90 -25.55 22.64
C LEU A 90 1.77 -25.32 21.11
N GLU A 91 2.17 -24.14 20.64
CA GLU A 91 2.26 -23.82 19.21
C GLU A 91 3.30 -24.67 18.49
N GLN A 92 4.43 -24.97 19.13
CA GLN A 92 5.46 -25.85 18.58
C GLN A 92 5.03 -27.32 18.51
N GLU A 93 4.22 -27.82 19.46
CA GLU A 93 3.62 -29.16 19.36
C GLU A 93 2.55 -29.23 18.26
N LEU A 94 1.75 -28.19 18.05
CA LEU A 94 0.77 -28.12 16.95
C LEU A 94 1.42 -28.03 15.56
N LEU A 95 2.52 -27.29 15.44
CA LEU A 95 3.30 -27.19 14.20
C LEU A 95 4.00 -28.50 13.84
N ALA A 96 4.38 -29.31 14.84
CA ALA A 96 4.97 -30.62 14.62
C ALA A 96 3.95 -31.66 14.07
N GLU A 97 2.66 -31.54 14.39
CA GLU A 97 1.59 -32.34 13.77
C GLU A 97 1.17 -31.79 12.38
N GLN A 98 1.33 -30.48 12.10
CA GLN A 98 0.98 -29.87 10.80
C GLN A 98 1.87 -30.32 9.63
N PHE A 99 3.08 -30.83 9.87
CA PHE A 99 3.97 -31.26 8.80
C PHE A 99 3.58 -32.63 8.17
N ASN A 100 2.48 -33.23 8.62
CA ASN A 100 2.04 -34.53 8.14
C ASN A 100 0.53 -34.61 7.93
N GLN A 101 -0.02 -33.88 6.94
CA GLN A 101 -1.10 -34.32 6.04
C GLN A 101 -1.62 -33.19 5.16
N GLN A 102 -1.57 -33.40 3.84
CA GLN A 102 -2.27 -32.58 2.83
C GLN A 102 -3.79 -32.75 2.94
N GLN A 103 -4.53 -31.72 2.52
CA GLN A 103 -5.99 -31.69 2.38
C GLN A 103 -6.55 -33.03 1.87
N GLN A 104 -7.39 -33.70 2.66
CA GLN A 104 -8.07 -34.92 2.24
C GLN A 104 -9.55 -34.85 2.61
N SER A 105 -10.41 -34.79 1.58
CA SER A 105 -11.74 -35.37 1.67
C SER A 105 -11.59 -36.89 1.81
N THR A 106 -11.98 -37.46 2.95
CA THR A 106 -11.93 -38.91 3.15
C THR A 106 -13.16 -39.56 2.53
N THR A 107 -12.96 -40.35 1.47
CA THR A 107 -13.96 -41.29 0.92
C THR A 107 -13.68 -42.67 1.52
N THR A 108 -14.66 -43.28 2.19
CA THR A 108 -14.53 -44.64 2.77
C THR A 108 -15.59 -45.56 2.17
N ILE A 109 -15.17 -46.75 1.74
CA ILE A 109 -16.02 -47.81 1.19
C ILE A 109 -16.16 -48.91 2.25
N VAL A 110 -17.37 -49.23 2.71
CA VAL A 110 -17.62 -50.20 3.80
C VAL A 110 -18.14 -51.54 3.26
N ALA A 111 -17.27 -52.53 3.05
CA ALA A 111 -17.69 -53.85 2.56
C ALA A 111 -18.25 -54.76 3.68
N ASN A 112 -19.37 -55.43 3.42
CA ASN A 112 -19.76 -56.68 4.09
C ASN A 112 -19.98 -57.75 3.02
N GLU A 113 -19.11 -58.77 2.96
CA GLU A 113 -19.31 -59.94 2.12
C GLU A 113 -20.29 -60.91 2.80
N GLY A 114 -21.44 -61.16 2.16
CA GLY A 114 -22.43 -62.07 2.73
C GLY A 114 -23.68 -62.30 1.89
N ASP A 115 -23.51 -63.04 0.80
CA ASP A 115 -24.47 -63.92 0.11
C ASP A 115 -25.60 -63.32 -0.75
N SER A 116 -25.53 -63.70 -2.02
CA SER A 116 -26.44 -63.35 -3.10
C SER A 116 -27.65 -64.29 -3.16
N SER A 117 -28.85 -63.70 -3.17
CA SER A 117 -29.97 -63.95 -4.10
C SER A 117 -31.33 -63.90 -3.41
N LEU A 118 -32.23 -63.03 -3.90
CA LEU A 118 -33.46 -63.43 -4.60
C LEU A 118 -34.38 -62.21 -4.85
N SER A 119 -34.54 -61.91 -6.15
CA SER A 119 -35.78 -61.49 -6.83
C SER A 119 -36.72 -60.47 -6.16
N GLY A 120 -36.75 -59.27 -6.72
CA GLY A 120 -37.89 -58.36 -6.68
C GLY A 120 -37.51 -57.05 -7.37
N ALA A 121 -38.22 -56.67 -8.43
CA ALA A 121 -38.07 -55.37 -9.06
C ALA A 121 -38.68 -54.29 -8.14
N GLU A 122 -38.02 -54.01 -7.02
CA GLU A 122 -38.21 -52.77 -6.26
C GLU A 122 -37.24 -51.75 -6.86
N ALA A 123 -37.72 -50.54 -7.15
CA ALA A 123 -36.87 -49.49 -7.67
C ALA A 123 -35.78 -49.22 -6.64
N ASN A 124 -34.50 -49.29 -7.03
CA ASN A 124 -33.37 -49.01 -6.13
C ASN A 124 -33.62 -47.67 -5.42
N GLY A 125 -33.74 -47.70 -4.10
CA GLY A 125 -34.03 -46.55 -3.28
C GLY A 125 -32.78 -45.69 -3.12
N ARG A 126 -32.98 -44.40 -2.84
CA ARG A 126 -31.88 -43.56 -2.34
C ARG A 126 -31.67 -43.88 -0.84
N PRO A 127 -30.45 -43.68 -0.31
CA PRO A 127 -30.20 -43.83 1.13
C PRO A 127 -31.14 -42.95 1.96
N VAL A 128 -31.55 -43.41 3.14
CA VAL A 128 -32.42 -42.66 4.05
C VAL A 128 -31.67 -42.29 5.33
N ILE A 129 -31.94 -41.10 5.85
CA ILE A 129 -31.34 -40.60 7.10
C ILE A 129 -32.05 -41.25 8.28
N ASN A 130 -31.29 -41.95 9.14
CA ASN A 130 -31.81 -42.41 10.41
C ASN A 130 -31.99 -41.22 11.36
N GLN A 131 -33.25 -40.82 11.56
CA GLN A 131 -33.63 -39.64 12.35
C GLN A 131 -33.38 -39.80 13.87
N GLU A 132 -33.24 -41.03 14.37
CA GLU A 132 -32.88 -41.27 15.77
C GLU A 132 -31.38 -41.04 15.96
N VAL A 133 -30.56 -41.61 15.08
CA VAL A 133 -29.11 -41.42 15.07
C VAL A 133 -28.75 -39.96 14.80
N HIS A 134 -29.41 -39.30 13.85
CA HIS A 134 -29.23 -37.86 13.59
C HIS A 134 -29.45 -37.02 14.86
N ARG A 135 -30.57 -37.22 15.57
CA ARG A 135 -30.84 -36.49 16.81
C ARG A 135 -29.84 -36.80 17.92
N ALA A 136 -29.40 -38.05 18.05
CA ALA A 136 -28.39 -38.42 19.05
C ALA A 136 -27.02 -37.78 18.77
N ILE A 137 -26.64 -37.69 17.48
CA ILE A 137 -25.42 -37.02 17.03
C ILE A 137 -25.51 -35.52 17.33
N GLN A 138 -26.61 -34.84 16.97
CA GLN A 138 -26.79 -33.42 17.28
C GLN A 138 -26.73 -33.16 18.80
N ALA A 139 -27.38 -34.00 19.62
CA ALA A 139 -27.34 -33.86 21.08
C ALA A 139 -25.94 -34.08 21.68
N THR A 140 -25.04 -34.77 20.97
CA THR A 140 -23.63 -34.90 21.35
C THR A 140 -22.88 -33.61 21.02
N ILE A 141 -23.12 -33.04 19.84
CA ILE A 141 -22.51 -31.78 19.39
C ILE A 141 -22.94 -30.61 20.29
N ASP A 142 -24.20 -30.58 20.71
CA ASP A 142 -24.76 -29.53 21.59
C ASP A 142 -24.10 -29.49 22.99
N GLN A 143 -23.35 -30.53 23.37
CA GLN A 143 -22.61 -30.59 24.64
C GLN A 143 -21.20 -30.01 24.54
N TRP A 144 -20.70 -29.75 23.34
CA TRP A 144 -19.37 -29.20 23.14
C TRP A 144 -19.32 -27.73 23.56
N GLN A 145 -18.23 -27.36 24.20
CA GLN A 145 -17.96 -25.99 24.65
C GLN A 145 -16.71 -25.49 23.95
N TRP A 146 -16.92 -24.80 22.84
CA TRP A 146 -15.83 -24.20 22.07
C TRP A 146 -15.63 -22.75 22.46
N ALA A 147 -14.37 -22.30 22.41
CA ALA A 147 -13.97 -20.92 22.66
C ALA A 147 -13.01 -20.47 21.56
N VAL A 148 -13.03 -19.17 21.24
CA VAL A 148 -12.18 -18.58 20.20
C VAL A 148 -10.70 -18.89 20.47
N ASN A 149 -9.97 -19.30 19.42
CA ASN A 149 -8.54 -19.59 19.46
C ASN A 149 -8.13 -20.62 20.52
N THR A 150 -9.08 -21.44 21.00
CA THR A 150 -8.80 -22.53 21.93
C THR A 150 -8.73 -23.85 21.15
N PRO A 151 -7.67 -24.66 21.31
CA PRO A 151 -7.56 -25.94 20.60
C PRO A 151 -8.77 -26.84 20.86
N VAL A 152 -9.43 -27.24 19.78
CA VAL A 152 -10.51 -28.23 19.78
C VAL A 152 -9.95 -29.57 19.27
N ARG A 153 -10.36 -30.66 19.90
CA ARG A 153 -10.12 -32.04 19.43
C ARG A 153 -11.28 -32.93 19.89
N ASP A 154 -12.38 -32.85 19.17
CA ASP A 154 -13.59 -33.63 19.43
C ASP A 154 -13.71 -34.80 18.47
N THR A 155 -14.41 -35.84 18.92
CA THR A 155 -14.63 -37.05 18.13
C THR A 155 -16.12 -37.37 18.07
N LEU A 156 -16.61 -37.67 16.87
CA LEU A 156 -18.02 -37.94 16.59
C LEU A 156 -18.16 -39.26 15.82
N ASN A 157 -19.09 -40.11 16.24
CA ASN A 157 -19.39 -41.36 15.53
C ASN A 157 -20.61 -41.18 14.63
N LEU A 158 -20.41 -41.26 13.31
CA LEU A 158 -21.45 -41.15 12.29
C LEU A 158 -21.99 -42.51 11.82
N ALA A 159 -21.61 -43.61 12.48
CA ALA A 159 -22.08 -44.95 12.12
C ALA A 159 -23.61 -45.04 12.23
N GLY A 160 -24.25 -45.62 11.21
CA GLY A 160 -25.71 -45.79 11.16
C GLY A 160 -26.49 -44.50 10.90
N LEU A 161 -25.84 -43.39 10.53
CA LEU A 161 -26.54 -42.16 10.15
C LEU A 161 -27.38 -42.33 8.87
N PHE A 162 -26.90 -43.15 7.93
CA PHE A 162 -27.61 -43.50 6.71
C PHE A 162 -27.91 -44.99 6.70
N GLU A 163 -29.11 -45.32 6.25
CA GLU A 163 -29.57 -46.68 6.01
C GLU A 163 -29.98 -46.80 4.55
N ASP A 164 -29.59 -47.89 3.91
CA ASP A 164 -30.04 -48.22 2.58
C ASP A 164 -31.18 -49.24 2.67
N PRO A 165 -32.38 -48.99 2.11
CA PRO A 165 -33.51 -49.91 2.22
C PRO A 165 -33.22 -51.29 1.59
N GLU A 166 -32.40 -51.33 0.54
CA GLU A 166 -31.95 -52.52 -0.15
C GLU A 166 -30.65 -53.10 0.48
N ASN A 167 -30.11 -52.41 1.47
CA ASN A 167 -28.86 -52.72 2.16
C ASN A 167 -27.65 -52.75 1.21
N ASP A 168 -27.69 -51.88 0.19
CA ASP A 168 -26.59 -51.63 -0.74
C ASP A 168 -25.43 -50.88 -0.08
N LEU A 169 -24.28 -50.93 -0.75
CA LEU A 169 -23.06 -50.28 -0.32
C LEU A 169 -23.15 -48.76 -0.43
N LEU A 170 -22.89 -48.06 0.68
CA LEU A 170 -22.89 -46.60 0.75
C LEU A 170 -21.49 -46.00 0.61
N SER A 171 -21.39 -44.96 -0.21
CA SER A 171 -20.27 -44.02 -0.22
C SER A 171 -20.64 -42.79 0.62
N VAL A 172 -19.77 -42.37 1.54
CA VAL A 172 -20.03 -41.24 2.44
C VAL A 172 -18.94 -40.18 2.32
N ARG A 173 -19.35 -38.91 2.32
CA ARG A 173 -18.49 -37.73 2.38
C ARG A 173 -18.85 -36.89 3.59
N VAL A 174 -17.85 -36.28 4.20
CA VAL A 174 -17.99 -35.41 5.36
C VAL A 174 -17.22 -34.12 5.06
N ALA A 175 -17.81 -32.98 5.37
CA ALA A 175 -17.19 -31.66 5.28
C ALA A 175 -17.51 -30.84 6.52
N VAL A 176 -16.59 -29.96 6.91
CA VAL A 176 -16.82 -28.97 7.96
C VAL A 176 -16.84 -27.57 7.34
N GLU A 177 -17.91 -26.84 7.62
CA GLU A 177 -18.13 -25.46 7.23
C GLU A 177 -17.99 -24.58 8.47
N ALA A 178 -16.75 -24.49 8.97
CA ALA A 178 -16.38 -23.64 10.10
C ALA A 178 -14.90 -23.23 9.99
N ASP A 179 -14.63 -21.93 10.08
CA ASP A 179 -13.28 -21.39 9.93
C ASP A 179 -12.34 -21.84 11.05
N GLY A 180 -11.11 -22.20 10.66
CA GLY A 180 -10.08 -22.64 11.59
C GLY A 180 -10.21 -24.11 12.05
N LEU A 181 -11.25 -24.82 11.62
CA LEU A 181 -11.46 -26.23 11.91
C LEU A 181 -11.18 -27.13 10.70
N LYS A 182 -10.77 -28.38 11.00
CA LYS A 182 -10.52 -29.45 10.04
C LYS A 182 -11.12 -30.75 10.55
N ILE A 183 -11.33 -31.69 9.64
CA ILE A 183 -11.85 -33.02 9.96
C ILE A 183 -10.98 -34.13 9.36
N THR A 184 -10.98 -35.29 10.01
CA THR A 184 -10.40 -36.52 9.46
C THR A 184 -11.18 -37.76 9.91
N GLY A 185 -11.20 -38.79 9.07
CA GLY A 185 -11.73 -40.11 9.41
C GLY A 185 -13.23 -40.30 9.16
N TYR A 186 -13.64 -41.56 9.09
CA TYR A 186 -15.03 -42.04 9.01
C TYR A 186 -15.06 -43.54 9.39
N PRO A 187 -16.10 -44.08 10.06
CA PRO A 187 -17.29 -43.41 10.60
C PRO A 187 -17.01 -42.59 11.86
N LEU A 188 -15.83 -42.76 12.46
CA LEU A 188 -15.36 -41.96 13.58
C LEU A 188 -14.63 -40.71 13.04
N VAL A 189 -15.31 -39.57 13.08
CA VAL A 189 -14.80 -38.28 12.60
C VAL A 189 -14.11 -37.56 13.74
N ASN A 190 -12.85 -37.16 13.54
CA ASN A 190 -12.15 -36.26 14.44
C ASN A 190 -12.24 -34.83 13.91
N ILE A 191 -12.75 -33.92 14.72
CA ILE A 191 -12.85 -32.48 14.45
C ILE A 191 -11.77 -31.79 15.28
N PHE A 192 -10.88 -31.05 14.64
CA PHE A 192 -9.77 -30.41 15.33
C PHE A 192 -9.36 -29.09 14.69
N GLY A 193 -8.76 -28.20 15.49
CA GLY A 193 -8.27 -26.91 15.02
C GLY A 193 -8.45 -25.81 16.06
N LEU A 194 -8.43 -24.57 15.58
CA LEU A 194 -8.59 -23.35 16.38
C LEU A 194 -9.84 -22.61 15.85
N PRO A 195 -11.00 -22.72 16.53
CA PRO A 195 -12.21 -22.07 16.08
C PRO A 195 -12.07 -20.55 16.05
N VAL A 196 -12.56 -19.93 14.98
CA VAL A 196 -12.64 -18.47 14.82
C VAL A 196 -14.03 -17.98 15.21
N ALA A 197 -14.14 -16.74 15.71
CA ALA A 197 -15.44 -16.12 16.02
C ALA A 197 -16.27 -15.95 14.74
N THR A 198 -17.51 -16.45 14.74
CA THR A 198 -18.43 -16.38 13.60
C THR A 198 -19.75 -15.73 14.01
N ASN A 199 -20.39 -14.99 13.10
CA ASN A 199 -21.73 -14.39 13.33
C ASN A 199 -22.88 -15.42 13.24
N GLY A 200 -22.61 -16.71 13.50
CA GLY A 200 -23.55 -17.82 13.38
C GLY A 200 -22.90 -19.18 13.66
N CYS A 201 -23.71 -20.23 13.81
CA CYS A 201 -23.24 -21.61 13.94
C CYS A 201 -22.65 -22.11 12.62
N GLY A 202 -21.43 -22.65 12.64
CA GLY A 202 -20.90 -23.44 11.53
C GLY A 202 -21.66 -24.76 11.36
N ALA A 203 -21.35 -25.52 10.30
CA ALA A 203 -22.02 -26.78 10.01
C ALA A 203 -21.05 -27.95 9.79
N LEU A 204 -21.45 -29.14 10.20
CA LEU A 204 -20.87 -30.40 9.72
C LEU A 204 -21.83 -30.99 8.69
N VAL A 205 -21.40 -31.03 7.44
CA VAL A 205 -22.18 -31.56 6.31
C VAL A 205 -21.78 -33.00 6.07
N VAL A 206 -22.76 -33.91 6.00
CA VAL A 206 -22.56 -35.32 5.73
C VAL A 206 -23.45 -35.76 4.59
N GLU A 207 -22.87 -36.43 3.62
CA GLU A 207 -23.56 -36.84 2.39
C GLU A 207 -23.34 -38.33 2.15
N ALA A 208 -24.38 -39.05 1.74
CA ALA A 208 -24.28 -40.45 1.35
C ALA A 208 -24.93 -40.72 -0.01
N SER A 209 -24.35 -41.65 -0.76
CA SER A 209 -24.88 -42.12 -2.04
C SER A 209 -24.69 -43.64 -2.16
N ASP A 210 -25.62 -44.32 -2.82
CA ASP A 210 -25.52 -45.75 -3.10
C ASP A 210 -24.54 -46.04 -4.25
N SER A 211 -24.12 -47.31 -4.36
CA SER A 211 -23.16 -47.74 -5.39
C SER A 211 -23.69 -47.82 -6.82
N GLN A 212 -25.00 -47.69 -7.05
CA GLN A 212 -25.66 -47.80 -8.35
C GLN A 212 -25.85 -46.43 -9.05
N ASN A 213 -25.72 -45.33 -8.31
CA ASN A 213 -26.00 -43.96 -8.78
C ASN A 213 -24.77 -43.01 -8.76
N LEU A 214 -23.53 -43.55 -8.81
CA LEU A 214 -22.26 -42.80 -8.66
C LEU A 214 -21.88 -41.84 -9.82
N GLY A 215 -22.84 -41.32 -10.59
CA GLY A 215 -22.60 -40.56 -11.83
C GLY A 215 -23.01 -39.08 -11.84
N ASP A 216 -23.90 -38.64 -10.93
CA ASP A 216 -24.46 -37.29 -10.93
C ASP A 216 -24.48 -36.69 -9.51
N ASP A 217 -24.09 -35.42 -9.33
CA ASP A 217 -24.07 -34.75 -8.01
C ASP A 217 -25.48 -34.61 -7.40
N THR A 218 -26.53 -34.90 -8.16
CA THR A 218 -27.95 -34.86 -7.73
C THR A 218 -28.44 -36.10 -6.97
N ASP A 219 -27.57 -37.10 -6.78
CA ASP A 219 -27.90 -38.39 -6.16
C ASP A 219 -27.32 -38.59 -4.74
N TRP A 220 -26.74 -37.54 -4.16
CA TRP A 220 -26.31 -37.54 -2.76
C TRP A 220 -27.45 -37.13 -1.83
N VAL A 221 -27.63 -37.88 -0.75
CA VAL A 221 -28.54 -37.56 0.34
C VAL A 221 -27.74 -36.82 1.39
N THR A 222 -28.02 -35.53 1.53
CA THR A 222 -27.28 -34.59 2.39
C THR A 222 -28.02 -34.36 3.71
N THR A 223 -27.28 -34.36 4.80
CA THR A 223 -27.72 -33.89 6.12
C THR A 223 -26.66 -32.99 6.74
N GLN A 224 -27.07 -32.10 7.63
CA GLN A 224 -26.18 -31.20 8.34
C GLN A 224 -26.40 -31.27 9.85
N PHE A 225 -25.34 -31.00 10.60
CA PHE A 225 -25.37 -30.78 12.03
C PHE A 225 -24.89 -29.37 12.35
N SER A 226 -25.61 -28.67 13.22
CA SER A 226 -25.22 -27.34 13.69
C SER A 226 -24.08 -27.49 14.69
N LEU A 227 -22.95 -26.83 14.45
CA LEU A 227 -21.82 -26.80 15.37
C LEU A 227 -22.04 -25.73 16.47
N PRO A 228 -21.38 -25.86 17.63
CA PRO A 228 -21.47 -24.86 18.69
C PRO A 228 -21.12 -23.46 18.17
N ALA A 229 -21.93 -22.47 18.56
CA ALA A 229 -21.57 -21.07 18.33
C ALA A 229 -20.33 -20.74 19.15
N VAL A 230 -19.34 -20.14 18.51
CA VAL A 230 -18.13 -19.66 19.17
C VAL A 230 -18.32 -18.18 19.47
N ASP A 231 -18.92 -17.91 20.62
CA ASP A 231 -19.13 -16.54 21.10
C ASP A 231 -17.78 -15.92 21.47
N GLY A 232 -17.36 -14.95 20.67
CA GLY A 232 -16.29 -14.03 21.00
C GLY A 232 -16.55 -12.72 20.31
N LEU A 233 -15.97 -11.63 20.83
CA LEU A 233 -15.77 -10.46 19.99
C LEU A 233 -15.01 -10.97 18.77
N VAL A 234 -15.62 -10.91 17.58
CA VAL A 234 -14.83 -10.91 16.35
C VAL A 234 -13.92 -9.71 16.53
N GLN A 235 -12.69 -9.93 17.02
CA GLN A 235 -11.64 -8.94 16.80
C GLN A 235 -11.38 -9.03 15.31
N THR A 236 -12.25 -8.39 14.52
CA THR A 236 -11.82 -7.86 13.24
C THR A 236 -10.70 -6.92 13.62
N LEU A 237 -9.47 -7.39 13.44
CA LEU A 237 -8.30 -6.54 13.46
C LEU A 237 -8.64 -5.30 12.63
N PHE A 238 -8.26 -4.14 13.13
CA PHE A 238 -8.42 -2.91 12.38
C PHE A 238 -7.83 -3.12 10.98
N PRO A 239 -8.43 -2.63 9.88
CA PRO A 239 -8.04 -3.09 8.53
C PRO A 239 -6.57 -2.90 8.16
N LEU A 240 -5.86 -2.01 8.86
CA LEU A 240 -4.43 -1.76 8.70
C LEU A 240 -3.52 -2.64 9.58
N GLU A 241 -4.07 -3.46 10.48
CA GLU A 241 -3.32 -4.39 11.34
C GLU A 241 -2.98 -5.72 10.64
N GLY A 242 -1.98 -6.40 11.22
CA GLY A 242 -1.59 -7.77 10.87
C GLY A 242 -0.48 -7.84 9.81
N GLU A 243 -0.80 -7.48 8.57
CA GLU A 243 0.11 -7.58 7.43
C GLU A 243 0.94 -6.30 7.21
N THR A 244 2.02 -6.40 6.44
CA THR A 244 2.81 -5.23 6.03
C THR A 244 2.04 -4.39 5.02
N LEU A 245 1.94 -3.10 5.28
CA LEU A 245 1.37 -2.09 4.40
C LEU A 245 2.47 -1.30 3.71
N TYR A 246 2.32 -1.08 2.41
CA TYR A 246 3.24 -0.29 1.61
C TYR A 246 2.58 1.03 1.20
N ARG A 247 3.39 2.08 1.11
CA ARG A 247 3.02 3.39 0.55
C ARG A 247 4.20 4.01 -0.18
N LEU A 248 3.93 4.99 -1.04
CA LEU A 248 4.96 5.78 -1.70
C LEU A 248 5.18 7.11 -0.98
N GLU A 249 6.46 7.50 -0.89
CA GLU A 249 6.89 8.75 -0.30
C GLU A 249 7.91 9.46 -1.20
N THR A 250 8.09 10.76 -0.98
CA THR A 250 9.05 11.58 -1.71
C THR A 250 10.19 12.09 -0.82
N THR A 251 11.37 12.30 -1.40
CA THR A 251 12.53 12.92 -0.71
C THR A 251 13.48 13.54 -1.72
N ASN A 252 14.14 14.64 -1.35
CA ASN A 252 15.31 15.16 -2.09
C ASN A 252 16.62 14.45 -1.72
N ASN A 253 16.61 13.54 -0.74
CA ASN A 253 17.79 12.81 -0.29
C ASN A 253 17.45 11.33 -0.08
N LEU A 254 17.78 10.51 -1.08
CA LEU A 254 17.59 9.06 -1.03
C LEU A 254 18.94 8.38 -0.88
N ALA A 255 19.09 7.54 0.14
CA ALA A 255 20.32 6.79 0.44
C ALA A 255 21.61 7.66 0.48
N GLY A 256 21.50 8.91 0.94
CA GLY A 256 22.62 9.85 1.04
C GLY A 256 22.95 10.60 -0.26
N LYS A 257 22.17 10.41 -1.33
CA LYS A 257 22.29 11.16 -2.58
C LYS A 257 21.22 12.26 -2.63
N PHE A 258 21.69 13.51 -2.65
CA PHE A 258 20.82 14.67 -2.84
C PHE A 258 20.49 14.91 -4.31
N THR A 259 19.25 15.34 -4.59
CA THR A 259 18.76 15.76 -5.91
C THR A 259 17.97 17.06 -5.79
N ALA A 260 18.01 17.89 -6.83
CA ALA A 260 17.23 19.14 -6.88
C ALA A 260 15.72 18.91 -7.11
N TYR A 261 15.33 17.68 -7.44
CA TYR A 261 13.96 17.21 -7.57
C TYR A 261 13.63 16.15 -6.52
N GLU A 262 12.35 15.93 -6.27
CA GLU A 262 11.86 14.89 -5.38
C GLU A 262 11.93 13.51 -6.04
N VAL A 263 12.51 12.55 -5.32
CA VAL A 263 12.56 11.15 -5.73
C VAL A 263 11.44 10.39 -5.02
N VAL A 264 10.66 9.64 -5.79
CA VAL A 264 9.65 8.72 -5.24
C VAL A 264 10.31 7.42 -4.83
N TYR A 265 10.02 6.96 -3.62
CA TYR A 265 10.49 5.69 -3.06
C TYR A 265 9.40 5.03 -2.22
N CYS A 266 9.57 3.75 -1.91
CA CYS A 266 8.58 2.98 -1.16
C CYS A 266 8.91 2.91 0.33
N GLN A 267 7.88 2.99 1.15
CA GLN A 267 7.91 2.77 2.60
C GLN A 267 7.04 1.58 2.98
N ALA A 268 7.38 0.92 4.07
CA ALA A 268 6.63 -0.21 4.61
C ALA A 268 6.33 0.00 6.10
N PHE A 269 5.12 -0.33 6.53
CA PHE A 269 4.65 -0.27 7.91
C PHE A 269 4.03 -1.60 8.31
N LYS A 270 4.12 -1.97 9.58
CA LYS A 270 3.38 -3.11 10.14
C LYS A 270 2.86 -2.76 11.53
N PHE A 271 1.55 -2.93 11.72
CA PHE A 271 0.86 -2.70 12.99
C PHE A 271 0.49 -4.08 13.57
N VAL A 272 1.18 -4.49 14.64
CA VAL A 272 0.94 -5.78 15.28
C VAL A 272 1.23 -5.69 16.77
N ASN A 273 0.34 -6.27 17.59
CA ASN A 273 0.50 -6.32 19.05
C ASN A 273 0.78 -4.95 19.69
N GLN A 274 0.07 -3.89 19.25
CA GLN A 274 0.23 -2.50 19.70
C GLN A 274 1.63 -1.91 19.42
N GLN A 275 2.43 -2.56 18.59
CA GLN A 275 3.76 -2.10 18.16
C GLN A 275 3.74 -1.75 16.68
N VAL A 276 4.43 -0.67 16.32
CA VAL A 276 4.60 -0.25 14.94
C VAL A 276 6.02 -0.55 14.49
N TYR A 277 6.13 -1.19 13.34
CA TYR A 277 7.38 -1.41 12.64
C TYR A 277 7.42 -0.63 11.34
N PHE A 278 8.60 -0.20 10.94
CA PHE A 278 8.79 0.61 9.75
C PHE A 278 10.11 0.31 9.04
N ALA A 279 10.09 0.45 7.70
CA ALA A 279 11.27 0.53 6.87
C ALA A 279 11.04 1.47 5.68
N ALA A 280 12.13 2.02 5.15
CA ALA A 280 12.15 2.82 3.94
C ALA A 280 13.11 2.21 2.92
N ALA A 281 12.71 2.20 1.64
CA ALA A 281 13.55 1.78 0.55
C ALA A 281 14.76 2.71 0.39
N LYS A 282 15.85 2.17 -0.14
CA LYS A 282 17.08 2.92 -0.45
C LYS A 282 17.27 3.12 -1.96
N ASP A 283 16.31 2.65 -2.75
CA ASP A 283 16.28 2.77 -4.21
C ASP A 283 14.87 3.15 -4.67
N LYS A 284 14.73 3.38 -5.97
CA LYS A 284 13.51 3.91 -6.60
C LYS A 284 12.57 2.80 -7.11
N THR A 285 12.93 1.53 -6.96
CA THR A 285 12.32 0.40 -7.70
C THR A 285 11.79 -0.71 -6.80
N HIS A 286 12.25 -0.79 -5.56
CA HIS A 286 11.83 -1.85 -4.63
C HIS A 286 11.20 -1.27 -3.37
N CYS A 287 10.21 -1.98 -2.86
CA CYS A 287 9.70 -1.81 -1.52
C CYS A 287 10.56 -2.58 -0.51
N PRO A 288 10.63 -2.14 0.76
CA PRO A 288 11.29 -2.91 1.81
C PRO A 288 10.73 -4.34 1.92
N SER A 289 11.53 -5.28 2.43
CA SER A 289 11.04 -6.59 2.87
C SER A 289 10.67 -6.54 4.35
N GLU A 290 9.89 -7.53 4.80
CA GLU A 290 9.49 -7.65 6.20
C GLU A 290 10.69 -7.77 7.15
N GLU A 291 11.77 -8.40 6.70
CA GLU A 291 13.04 -8.55 7.45
C GLU A 291 13.75 -7.21 7.72
N GLN A 292 13.43 -6.16 6.96
CA GLN A 292 14.02 -4.82 7.12
C GLN A 292 13.22 -3.94 8.08
N LEU A 293 12.05 -4.40 8.54
CA LEU A 293 11.18 -3.64 9.43
C LEU A 293 11.77 -3.58 10.84
N GLU A 294 11.94 -2.36 11.33
CA GLU A 294 12.44 -2.10 12.68
C GLU A 294 11.34 -1.50 13.55
N PRO A 295 11.29 -1.79 14.86
CA PRO A 295 10.33 -1.15 15.75
C PRO A 295 10.59 0.36 15.84
N ILE A 296 9.51 1.14 15.74
CA ILE A 296 9.57 2.61 15.78
C ILE A 296 8.62 3.24 16.79
N GLY A 297 7.83 2.45 17.49
CA GLY A 297 6.85 2.98 18.43
C GLY A 297 5.67 2.06 18.69
N ARG A 298 4.57 2.67 19.13
CA ARG A 298 3.32 1.98 19.49
C ARG A 298 2.13 2.58 18.77
N TYR A 299 1.04 1.84 18.73
CA TYR A 299 -0.23 2.35 18.25
C TYR A 299 -1.39 1.94 19.14
N GLU A 300 -2.47 2.71 19.04
CA GLU A 300 -3.77 2.41 19.62
C GLU A 300 -4.87 2.61 18.59
N ILE A 301 -5.95 1.84 18.71
CA ILE A 301 -7.15 2.00 17.88
C ILE A 301 -8.06 3.01 18.59
N ALA A 302 -8.18 4.21 18.02
CA ALA A 302 -9.03 5.26 18.56
C ALA A 302 -10.51 5.09 18.16
N SER A 303 -10.77 4.50 16.99
CA SER A 303 -12.12 4.14 16.52
C SER A 303 -12.04 3.08 15.42
N GLU A 304 -13.19 2.61 14.92
CA GLU A 304 -13.27 1.65 13.80
C GLU A 304 -12.55 2.10 12.52
N GLN A 305 -12.31 3.42 12.36
CA GLN A 305 -11.64 4.00 11.21
C GLN A 305 -10.32 4.71 11.56
N GLN A 306 -9.95 4.79 12.83
CA GLN A 306 -8.81 5.59 13.27
C GLN A 306 -7.84 4.80 14.13
N LEU A 307 -6.57 4.92 13.77
CA LEU A 307 -5.42 4.43 14.52
C LEU A 307 -4.54 5.63 14.86
N VAL A 308 -4.04 5.67 16.10
CA VAL A 308 -3.08 6.68 16.55
C VAL A 308 -1.73 6.01 16.77
N LEU A 309 -0.72 6.46 16.04
CA LEU A 309 0.66 6.03 16.14
C LEU A 309 1.43 7.02 17.01
N THR A 310 2.25 6.52 17.93
CA THR A 310 3.23 7.31 18.67
C THR A 310 4.62 6.74 18.41
N SER A 311 5.55 7.57 17.93
CA SER A 311 6.92 7.17 17.57
C SER A 311 7.96 7.83 18.47
N ASP A 312 9.01 7.08 18.79
CA ASP A 312 10.21 7.56 19.46
C ASP A 312 11.33 8.00 18.49
N ARG A 313 11.08 7.91 17.17
CA ARG A 313 12.04 8.25 16.11
C ARG A 313 11.81 9.67 15.60
N SER A 314 12.90 10.43 15.44
CA SER A 314 12.86 11.81 14.95
C SER A 314 12.39 11.98 13.50
N LEU A 315 12.38 10.90 12.70
CA LEU A 315 11.90 10.93 11.31
C LEU A 315 10.37 10.98 11.23
N PHE A 316 9.68 10.68 12.33
CA PHE A 316 8.24 10.78 12.45
C PHE A 316 7.91 11.91 13.42
N ASP A 317 6.79 12.60 13.18
CA ASP A 317 6.20 13.41 14.24
C ASP A 317 5.84 12.49 15.42
N ALA A 318 5.99 13.00 16.65
CA ALA A 318 5.86 12.20 17.86
C ALA A 318 4.51 11.46 17.94
N THR A 319 3.46 12.03 17.35
CA THR A 319 2.13 11.42 17.24
C THR A 319 1.56 11.63 15.84
N GLN A 320 0.99 10.58 15.25
CA GLN A 320 0.25 10.63 13.98
C GLN A 320 -1.11 9.98 14.13
N THR A 321 -2.15 10.58 13.55
CA THR A 321 -3.49 10.00 13.47
C THR A 321 -3.77 9.52 12.04
N TRP A 322 -3.97 8.22 11.88
CA TRP A 322 -4.23 7.55 10.62
C TRP A 322 -5.71 7.23 10.52
N THR A 323 -6.41 7.84 9.57
CA THR A 323 -7.85 7.65 9.33
C THR A 323 -8.06 6.87 8.03
N LEU A 324 -8.59 5.66 8.12
CA LEU A 324 -9.05 4.89 6.98
C LEU A 324 -10.31 5.54 6.40
N LYS A 325 -10.18 6.17 5.24
CA LYS A 325 -11.27 6.85 4.53
C LYS A 325 -12.07 5.88 3.66
N LYS A 326 -11.40 4.91 3.03
CA LYS A 326 -12.04 3.91 2.18
C LYS A 326 -11.17 2.66 2.01
N GLN A 327 -11.80 1.49 2.05
CA GLN A 327 -11.23 0.22 1.61
C GLN A 327 -11.98 -0.23 0.36
N TYR A 328 -11.25 -0.65 -0.68
CA TYR A 328 -11.86 -1.08 -1.95
C TYR A 328 -10.94 -2.01 -2.73
N ASP A 329 -11.52 -2.93 -3.49
CA ASP A 329 -10.75 -3.77 -4.40
C ASP A 329 -10.28 -2.98 -5.62
N SER A 330 -9.03 -3.24 -6.03
CA SER A 330 -8.46 -2.59 -7.20
C SER A 330 -9.15 -3.06 -8.48
N VAL A 331 -9.45 -2.10 -9.34
CA VAL A 331 -9.97 -2.37 -10.70
C VAL A 331 -8.82 -2.58 -11.68
N GLN A 332 -7.64 -1.99 -11.41
CA GLN A 332 -6.46 -2.15 -12.27
C GLN A 332 -5.60 -3.38 -11.93
N GLN A 333 -5.64 -3.87 -10.68
CA GLN A 333 -4.80 -4.98 -10.21
C GLN A 333 -5.66 -6.07 -9.55
N GLN A 334 -5.90 -7.17 -10.26
CA GLN A 334 -6.77 -8.25 -9.78
C GLN A 334 -6.25 -8.86 -8.46
N GLY A 335 -7.14 -8.99 -7.47
CA GLY A 335 -6.81 -9.59 -6.17
C GLY A 335 -6.10 -8.64 -5.20
N VAL A 336 -5.91 -7.38 -5.57
CA VAL A 336 -5.31 -6.35 -4.71
C VAL A 336 -6.40 -5.52 -4.05
N THR A 337 -6.31 -5.35 -2.74
CA THR A 337 -7.16 -4.41 -1.99
C THR A 337 -6.39 -3.12 -1.70
N ASN A 338 -7.03 -1.99 -1.96
CA ASN A 338 -6.53 -0.65 -1.70
C ASN A 338 -7.11 -0.10 -0.39
N TYR A 339 -6.26 0.54 0.41
CA TYR A 339 -6.62 1.23 1.64
C TYR A 339 -6.31 2.72 1.48
N PHE A 340 -7.33 3.54 1.27
CA PHE A 340 -7.18 4.98 1.21
C PHE A 340 -7.17 5.57 2.62
N VAL A 341 -6.02 6.06 3.05
CA VAL A 341 -5.75 6.49 4.43
C VAL A 341 -5.28 7.95 4.41
N SER A 342 -5.90 8.78 5.25
CA SER A 342 -5.42 10.13 5.55
C SER A 342 -4.62 10.10 6.85
N VAL A 343 -3.43 10.68 6.83
CA VAL A 343 -2.50 10.79 7.95
C VAL A 343 -2.41 12.25 8.36
N ASP A 344 -2.75 12.53 9.61
CA ASP A 344 -2.53 13.82 10.28
C ASP A 344 -1.34 13.70 11.23
N ASN A 345 -0.35 14.56 11.07
CA ASN A 345 0.84 14.59 11.93
C ASN A 345 0.85 15.78 12.92
N GLY A 346 -0.28 16.49 13.04
CA GLY A 346 -0.47 17.68 13.86
C GLY A 346 -0.02 18.99 13.19
N ARG A 347 0.63 18.91 12.02
CA ARG A 347 1.06 20.07 11.22
C ARG A 347 0.37 20.10 9.86
N GLN A 348 0.26 18.94 9.22
CA GLN A 348 -0.33 18.79 7.91
C GLN A 348 -1.02 17.44 7.76
N HIS A 349 -1.89 17.38 6.75
CA HIS A 349 -2.47 16.13 6.27
C HIS A 349 -1.75 15.66 5.02
N GLU A 350 -1.61 14.35 4.89
CA GLU A 350 -1.30 13.67 3.63
C GLU A 350 -2.21 12.46 3.50
N SER A 351 -2.62 12.12 2.27
CA SER A 351 -3.42 10.92 2.03
C SER A 351 -2.69 9.98 1.09
N TYR A 352 -2.91 8.68 1.27
CA TYR A 352 -2.23 7.62 0.54
C TYR A 352 -3.20 6.49 0.20
N THR A 353 -3.10 5.97 -1.01
CA THR A 353 -3.59 4.62 -1.34
C THR A 353 -2.51 3.62 -0.97
N MET A 354 -2.71 2.93 0.15
CA MET A 354 -1.81 1.89 0.65
C MET A 354 -2.25 0.51 0.18
N GLN A 355 -1.30 -0.40 0.07
CA GLN A 355 -1.55 -1.79 -0.37
C GLN A 355 -0.75 -2.77 0.51
N LYS A 356 -1.30 -3.96 0.74
CA LYS A 356 -0.59 -5.05 1.42
C LYS A 356 0.23 -5.91 0.44
N ASP A 357 -0.18 -5.92 -0.82
CA ASP A 357 0.58 -6.59 -1.88
C ASP A 357 1.80 -5.74 -2.27
N LYS A 358 2.99 -6.26 -1.95
CA LYS A 358 4.27 -5.63 -2.27
C LYS A 358 4.45 -5.39 -3.77
N ARG A 359 4.14 -6.39 -4.58
CA ARG A 359 4.33 -6.34 -6.03
C ARG A 359 3.39 -5.32 -6.67
N ALA A 360 2.17 -5.23 -6.18
CA ALA A 360 1.19 -4.26 -6.62
C ALA A 360 1.67 -2.82 -6.38
N MET A 361 2.27 -2.56 -5.21
CA MET A 361 2.84 -1.24 -4.89
C MET A 361 4.09 -0.97 -5.73
N GLU A 362 4.96 -1.96 -5.90
CA GLU A 362 6.15 -1.85 -6.75
C GLU A 362 5.82 -1.55 -8.21
N ALA A 363 4.67 -2.01 -8.73
CA ALA A 363 4.23 -1.67 -10.09
C ALA A 363 4.12 -0.15 -10.31
N ARG A 364 3.66 0.62 -9.30
CA ARG A 364 3.58 2.09 -9.36
C ARG A 364 4.94 2.78 -9.51
N ILE A 365 6.03 2.08 -9.18
CA ILE A 365 7.40 2.60 -9.26
C ILE A 365 8.29 1.86 -10.27
N ASN A 366 7.71 1.00 -11.11
CA ASN A 366 8.42 0.25 -12.15
C ASN A 366 7.74 0.31 -13.52
N GLY A 367 6.88 1.31 -13.76
CA GLY A 367 6.17 1.46 -15.02
C GLY A 367 7.13 1.74 -16.17
N VAL A 368 7.14 0.91 -17.22
CA VAL A 368 7.99 1.11 -18.41
C VAL A 368 7.30 2.06 -19.39
N THR A 369 8.05 2.99 -19.98
CA THR A 369 7.56 3.95 -20.97
C THR A 369 8.59 4.22 -22.08
N GLY A 370 8.17 4.85 -23.18
CA GLY A 370 9.06 5.41 -24.21
C GLY A 370 9.25 4.56 -25.46
N GLN A 371 8.82 3.29 -25.46
CA GLN A 371 8.99 2.39 -26.61
C GLN A 371 7.98 2.71 -27.74
N TYR A 372 6.80 3.18 -27.36
CA TYR A 372 5.75 3.66 -28.26
C TYR A 372 4.95 4.78 -27.58
N VAL A 373 4.31 5.63 -28.39
CA VAL A 373 3.52 6.76 -27.90
C VAL A 373 2.41 6.26 -26.97
N PHE A 374 2.21 6.95 -25.84
CA PHE A 374 1.21 6.59 -24.82
C PHE A 374 1.42 5.23 -24.14
N GLN A 375 2.64 4.68 -24.14
CA GLN A 375 2.99 3.51 -23.32
C GLN A 375 2.89 3.89 -21.82
N ASN A 376 1.90 3.33 -21.14
CA ASN A 376 1.67 3.61 -19.72
C ASN A 376 1.03 2.43 -18.99
N GLU A 377 1.12 2.46 -17.65
CA GLU A 377 0.43 1.56 -16.74
C GLU A 377 -0.58 2.36 -15.90
N TRP A 378 -1.79 1.82 -15.77
CA TRP A 378 -2.90 2.49 -15.10
C TRP A 378 -3.02 2.04 -13.65
N PHE A 379 -3.23 3.01 -12.75
CA PHE A 379 -3.46 2.76 -11.32
C PHE A 379 -4.74 3.43 -10.85
N ASP A 380 -5.42 2.80 -9.90
CA ASP A 380 -6.65 3.36 -9.32
C ASP A 380 -6.37 4.64 -8.53
N PHE A 381 -7.31 5.57 -8.60
CA PHE A 381 -7.27 6.86 -7.92
C PHE A 381 -8.66 7.29 -7.47
N LEU A 382 -8.75 7.80 -6.26
CA LEU A 382 -9.99 8.31 -5.70
C LEU A 382 -10.02 9.83 -5.82
N LEU A 383 -10.91 10.32 -6.67
CA LEU A 383 -11.18 11.75 -6.79
C LEU A 383 -12.35 12.12 -5.85
N PRO A 384 -12.21 13.09 -4.94
CA PRO A 384 -13.29 13.46 -4.04
C PRO A 384 -14.40 14.18 -4.80
N VAL A 385 -15.64 13.74 -4.59
CA VAL A 385 -16.85 14.43 -5.06
C VAL A 385 -17.34 15.41 -3.99
N ASN A 386 -17.19 15.03 -2.73
CA ASN A 386 -17.45 15.86 -1.55
C ASN A 386 -16.61 15.33 -0.37
N SER A 387 -16.94 15.69 0.87
CA SER A 387 -16.18 15.29 2.06
C SER A 387 -16.21 13.80 2.37
N GLU A 388 -17.20 13.05 1.86
CA GLU A 388 -17.43 11.64 2.22
C GLU A 388 -17.47 10.71 1.02
N GLN A 389 -17.60 11.25 -0.19
CA GLN A 389 -17.78 10.46 -1.41
C GLN A 389 -16.62 10.65 -2.37
N TYR A 390 -16.23 9.53 -2.97
CA TYR A 390 -15.16 9.46 -3.95
C TYR A 390 -15.67 8.86 -5.25
N LEU A 391 -15.30 9.49 -6.36
CA LEU A 391 -15.39 8.95 -7.69
C LEU A 391 -14.17 8.07 -7.94
N MET A 392 -14.40 6.82 -8.34
CA MET A 392 -13.33 5.93 -8.79
C MET A 392 -12.82 6.37 -10.16
N THR A 393 -11.53 6.61 -10.25
CA THR A 393 -10.83 7.00 -11.46
C THR A 393 -9.53 6.20 -11.56
N LYS A 394 -8.77 6.45 -12.61
CA LYS A 394 -7.44 5.89 -12.79
C LYS A 394 -6.52 6.93 -13.40
N TYR A 395 -5.25 6.92 -13.00
CA TYR A 395 -4.21 7.71 -13.63
C TYR A 395 -3.14 6.83 -14.25
N ALA A 396 -2.43 7.41 -15.21
CA ALA A 396 -1.23 6.84 -15.81
C ALA A 396 -0.38 7.98 -16.35
N ASN A 397 0.94 7.84 -16.31
CA ASN A 397 1.85 8.79 -16.95
C ASN A 397 2.66 8.05 -18.04
N TYR A 398 3.08 8.77 -19.07
CA TYR A 398 4.01 8.27 -20.08
C TYR A 398 5.07 9.34 -20.34
N ILE A 399 6.25 8.91 -20.78
CA ILE A 399 7.28 9.74 -21.41
C ILE A 399 7.51 9.19 -22.82
N TYR A 400 7.55 10.05 -23.83
CA TYR A 400 7.87 9.66 -25.20
C TYR A 400 8.65 10.73 -25.96
N ASP A 401 9.71 10.33 -26.66
CA ASP A 401 10.52 11.20 -27.53
C ASP A 401 10.15 11.00 -29.00
N TYR A 402 9.55 12.02 -29.60
CA TYR A 402 9.14 12.08 -31.01
C TYR A 402 10.32 12.32 -31.97
N LYS A 403 11.55 12.42 -31.46
CA LYS A 403 12.83 12.54 -32.18
C LYS A 403 12.95 13.82 -33.01
N THR A 404 12.16 13.95 -34.07
CA THR A 404 12.26 15.06 -35.03
C THR A 404 11.02 15.95 -35.06
N GLU A 405 9.94 15.53 -34.41
CA GLU A 405 8.70 16.31 -34.35
C GLU A 405 8.67 17.15 -33.07
N VAL A 406 8.20 18.38 -33.18
CA VAL A 406 7.99 19.26 -32.03
C VAL A 406 6.76 18.77 -31.29
N ALA A 407 6.93 18.43 -30.02
CA ALA A 407 5.89 17.90 -29.15
C ALA A 407 5.26 18.99 -28.27
N GLY A 408 6.04 19.98 -27.83
CA GLY A 408 5.57 21.00 -26.89
C GLY A 408 5.86 22.45 -27.30
N PRO A 409 5.43 23.42 -26.49
CA PRO A 409 5.44 24.84 -26.82
C PRO A 409 6.85 25.47 -26.88
N ASN A 410 7.87 24.82 -26.31
CA ASN A 410 9.25 25.32 -26.26
C ASN A 410 10.14 24.75 -27.39
N GLY A 411 9.58 23.93 -28.29
CA GLY A 411 10.33 23.27 -29.35
C GLY A 411 11.00 21.95 -28.92
N GLU A 412 10.61 21.41 -27.78
CA GLU A 412 10.98 20.08 -27.30
C GLU A 412 10.44 18.98 -28.22
N THR A 413 11.15 17.85 -28.28
CA THR A 413 10.71 16.64 -28.99
C THR A 413 10.15 15.58 -28.05
N THR A 414 10.29 15.80 -26.74
CA THR A 414 9.78 14.88 -25.72
C THR A 414 8.49 15.42 -25.14
N ASP A 415 7.60 14.49 -24.82
CA ASP A 415 6.31 14.73 -24.21
C ASP A 415 6.11 13.81 -23.01
N SER A 416 5.40 14.29 -22.00
CA SER A 416 4.95 13.46 -20.89
C SER A 416 3.73 14.04 -20.21
N ASP A 417 2.60 13.34 -20.36
CA ASP A 417 1.36 13.71 -19.69
C ASP A 417 0.97 12.72 -18.60
N LEU A 418 0.55 13.27 -17.45
CA LEU A 418 -0.28 12.51 -16.53
C LEU A 418 -1.72 12.49 -17.05
N ASN A 419 -2.19 11.33 -17.45
CA ASN A 419 -3.55 11.11 -17.88
C ASN A 419 -4.43 10.69 -16.70
N LEU A 420 -5.63 11.29 -16.57
CA LEU A 420 -6.64 10.94 -15.57
C LEU A 420 -7.97 10.61 -16.25
N LYS A 421 -8.51 9.42 -15.95
CA LYS A 421 -9.74 8.90 -16.56
C LYS A 421 -10.71 8.39 -15.50
N ALA A 422 -12.00 8.72 -15.63
CA ALA A 422 -13.05 8.05 -14.88
C ALA A 422 -13.56 6.82 -15.66
N TYR A 423 -14.13 5.83 -14.96
CA TYR A 423 -14.60 4.60 -15.62
C TYR A 423 -15.93 4.78 -16.37
N SER A 424 -16.83 5.60 -15.86
CA SER A 424 -18.20 5.71 -16.38
C SER A 424 -18.73 7.14 -16.52
N SER A 425 -17.87 8.15 -16.28
CA SER A 425 -18.26 9.56 -16.32
C SER A 425 -17.21 10.40 -17.06
N SER A 426 -17.61 11.59 -17.50
CA SER A 426 -16.67 12.60 -17.99
C SER A 426 -16.05 13.38 -16.84
N LEU A 427 -14.82 13.82 -17.03
CA LEU A 427 -14.12 14.77 -16.16
C LEU A 427 -13.94 16.10 -16.88
N THR A 428 -13.82 17.20 -16.14
CA THR A 428 -13.45 18.51 -16.69
C THR A 428 -12.30 19.13 -15.92
N CYS A 429 -11.46 19.93 -16.59
CA CYS A 429 -10.37 20.65 -15.95
C CYS A 429 -10.89 21.58 -14.86
N ALA A 430 -12.06 22.21 -15.08
CA ALA A 430 -12.69 23.08 -14.10
C ALA A 430 -13.09 22.38 -12.80
N GLN A 431 -13.36 21.06 -12.85
CA GLN A 431 -13.68 20.27 -11.67
C GLN A 431 -12.43 19.80 -10.93
N VAL A 432 -11.39 19.39 -11.67
CA VAL A 432 -10.24 18.67 -11.09
C VAL A 432 -9.03 19.56 -10.83
N ALA A 433 -8.63 20.38 -11.82
CA ALA A 433 -7.40 21.17 -11.74
C ALA A 433 -7.33 22.12 -10.52
N PRO A 434 -8.43 22.72 -10.02
CA PRO A 434 -8.39 23.53 -8.80
C PRO A 434 -7.91 22.80 -7.55
N MET A 435 -7.99 21.46 -7.53
CA MET A 435 -7.64 20.63 -6.37
C MET A 435 -6.14 20.41 -6.19
N PHE A 436 -5.35 20.70 -7.22
CA PHE A 436 -3.91 20.43 -7.26
C PHE A 436 -3.10 21.71 -7.34
N ASP A 437 -1.87 21.66 -6.80
CA ASP A 437 -0.95 22.80 -6.76
C ASP A 437 0.07 22.72 -7.89
N ASN A 438 0.95 21.72 -7.88
CA ASN A 438 2.00 21.56 -8.88
C ASN A 438 2.26 20.09 -9.26
N GLY A 439 2.68 19.90 -10.50
CA GLY A 439 3.20 18.66 -11.06
C GLY A 439 4.68 18.83 -11.37
N VAL A 440 5.49 17.83 -11.06
CA VAL A 440 6.93 17.81 -11.32
C VAL A 440 7.34 16.42 -11.80
N LEU A 441 8.12 16.38 -12.88
CA LEU A 441 8.89 15.21 -13.28
C LEU A 441 10.37 15.48 -13.09
N GLY A 442 11.06 14.55 -12.43
CA GLY A 442 12.47 14.67 -12.08
C GLY A 442 13.27 13.42 -12.38
N GLY A 443 14.45 13.57 -12.97
CA GLY A 443 15.37 12.45 -13.19
C GLY A 443 16.67 12.90 -13.84
N VAL A 444 17.64 11.99 -13.94
CA VAL A 444 18.91 12.30 -14.59
C VAL A 444 18.70 12.30 -16.11
N GLY A 445 18.96 13.43 -16.75
CA GLY A 445 18.97 13.53 -18.21
C GLY A 445 20.31 13.14 -18.82
N LYS A 446 20.33 13.13 -20.15
CA LYS A 446 21.56 12.96 -20.92
C LYS A 446 22.57 14.05 -20.55
N TYR A 447 23.85 13.73 -20.71
CA TYR A 447 24.97 14.61 -20.32
C TYR A 447 25.11 14.87 -18.81
N GLY A 448 24.35 14.17 -17.96
CA GLY A 448 24.41 14.32 -16.51
C GLY A 448 23.76 15.61 -16.00
N ILE A 449 22.87 16.19 -16.80
CA ILE A 449 22.05 17.34 -16.42
C ILE A 449 20.70 16.80 -15.96
N ASP A 450 20.25 17.17 -14.77
CA ASP A 450 18.94 16.76 -14.27
C ASP A 450 17.82 17.36 -15.13
N ILE A 451 16.83 16.54 -15.50
CA ILE A 451 15.55 16.96 -16.04
C ILE A 451 14.66 17.32 -14.86
N ILE A 452 14.12 18.54 -14.86
CA ILE A 452 13.20 19.02 -13.83
C ILE A 452 12.10 19.80 -14.54
N SER A 453 11.05 19.08 -14.91
CA SER A 453 9.97 19.61 -15.73
C SER A 453 8.76 19.89 -14.85
N THR A 454 8.15 21.05 -15.05
CA THR A 454 7.06 21.56 -14.21
C THR A 454 5.95 22.11 -15.10
N ASN A 455 4.76 22.32 -14.53
CA ASN A 455 3.62 22.84 -15.29
C ASN A 455 3.91 24.22 -15.90
N TYR A 456 3.44 24.46 -17.12
CA TYR A 456 3.40 25.78 -17.75
C TYR A 456 1.96 26.13 -18.14
N PRO A 457 1.12 26.54 -17.18
CA PRO A 457 -0.33 26.61 -17.39
C PRO A 457 -0.68 27.62 -18.49
N ALA A 458 -1.33 27.14 -19.56
CA ALA A 458 -1.87 28.02 -20.61
C ALA A 458 -3.06 28.86 -20.12
N HIS A 459 -3.76 28.39 -19.08
CA HIS A 459 -4.96 29.03 -18.55
C HIS A 459 -4.72 29.58 -17.12
N PRO A 460 -4.95 30.89 -16.86
CA PRO A 460 -4.57 31.53 -15.59
C PRO A 460 -5.44 31.10 -14.39
N ALA A 461 -6.52 30.36 -14.61
CA ALA A 461 -7.42 29.93 -13.53
C ALA A 461 -6.89 28.74 -12.71
N TYR A 462 -5.92 27.98 -13.24
CA TYR A 462 -5.37 26.80 -12.58
C TYR A 462 -3.84 26.83 -12.67
N SER A 463 -3.16 26.21 -11.70
CA SER A 463 -1.70 26.09 -11.65
C SER A 463 -1.17 24.88 -12.42
N LEU A 464 -2.06 23.96 -12.81
CA LEU A 464 -1.75 22.86 -13.72
C LEU A 464 -2.03 23.26 -15.16
N ASP A 465 -1.22 22.78 -16.10
CA ASP A 465 -1.58 22.82 -17.51
C ASP A 465 -2.48 21.62 -17.82
N CYS A 466 -3.79 21.87 -17.91
CA CYS A 466 -4.81 20.82 -17.97
C CYS A 466 -5.53 20.84 -19.32
N PHE A 467 -5.62 19.67 -19.95
CA PHE A 467 -6.29 19.46 -21.22
C PHE A 467 -7.44 18.48 -21.09
N GLU A 468 -8.55 18.78 -21.77
CA GLU A 468 -9.70 17.88 -21.90
C GLU A 468 -9.65 17.19 -23.27
N PHE A 469 -9.76 15.87 -23.29
CA PHE A 469 -9.79 15.09 -24.52
C PHE A 469 -10.89 14.03 -24.49
N VAL A 470 -11.42 13.70 -25.68
CA VAL A 470 -12.40 12.62 -25.83
C VAL A 470 -11.68 11.29 -25.70
N SER A 471 -11.91 10.57 -24.60
CA SER A 471 -11.27 9.29 -24.31
C SER A 471 -12.09 8.08 -24.77
N ASN A 472 -13.37 8.29 -25.07
CA ASN A 472 -14.24 7.30 -25.68
C ASN A 472 -15.11 7.96 -26.75
N GLU A 473 -14.83 7.67 -28.02
CA GLU A 473 -15.55 8.26 -29.16
C GLU A 473 -17.02 7.82 -29.23
N GLN A 474 -17.36 6.65 -28.72
CA GLN A 474 -18.73 6.12 -28.77
C GLN A 474 -19.65 6.81 -27.77
N THR A 475 -19.15 7.06 -26.56
CA THR A 475 -19.93 7.69 -25.48
C THR A 475 -19.71 9.19 -25.39
N GLY A 476 -18.69 9.74 -26.08
CA GLY A 476 -18.26 11.13 -25.93
C GLY A 476 -17.62 11.41 -24.57
N GLN A 477 -17.11 10.38 -23.89
CA GLN A 477 -16.51 10.53 -22.56
C GLN A 477 -15.28 11.43 -22.63
N ILE A 478 -15.17 12.35 -21.67
CA ILE A 478 -14.04 13.29 -21.56
C ILE A 478 -13.11 12.84 -20.44
N SER A 479 -11.81 12.90 -20.70
CA SER A 479 -10.75 12.65 -19.73
C SER A 479 -9.72 13.78 -19.74
N LEU A 480 -8.84 13.78 -18.75
CA LEU A 480 -7.89 14.86 -18.53
C LEU A 480 -6.46 14.41 -18.80
N ALA A 481 -5.65 15.32 -19.32
CA ALA A 481 -4.21 15.23 -19.34
C ALA A 481 -3.63 16.43 -18.58
N PHE A 482 -2.58 16.21 -17.80
CA PHE A 482 -1.80 17.27 -17.16
C PHE A 482 -0.39 17.24 -17.75
N ASP A 483 -0.08 18.31 -18.47
CA ASP A 483 1.15 18.45 -19.24
C ASP A 483 2.26 19.11 -18.40
N LEU A 484 3.50 18.79 -18.73
CA LEU A 484 4.70 19.41 -18.17
C LEU A 484 5.49 20.06 -19.30
N ALA A 485 6.04 21.23 -19.04
CA ALA A 485 6.89 21.90 -20.02
C ALA A 485 8.33 21.36 -19.97
N TYR A 486 8.83 20.96 -21.14
CA TYR A 486 10.20 20.53 -21.32
C TYR A 486 11.00 21.58 -22.09
N SER A 487 12.33 21.45 -22.08
CA SER A 487 13.21 22.21 -22.97
C SER A 487 13.75 21.33 -24.12
N PRO A 488 14.15 21.93 -25.26
CA PRO A 488 14.79 21.19 -26.35
C PRO A 488 16.11 20.49 -26.00
N TYR A 489 16.66 20.74 -24.80
CA TYR A 489 17.93 20.17 -24.34
C TYR A 489 17.73 19.05 -23.31
N GLU A 490 16.49 18.79 -22.88
CA GLU A 490 16.16 17.70 -21.98
C GLU A 490 16.00 16.41 -22.80
N GLU A 491 16.98 15.52 -22.68
CA GLU A 491 16.98 14.21 -23.34
C GLU A 491 16.94 13.11 -22.28
N PHE A 492 15.96 12.20 -22.39
CA PHE A 492 15.80 11.08 -21.48
C PHE A 492 16.84 9.98 -21.73
N VAL A 493 17.23 9.26 -20.68
CA VAL A 493 18.27 8.23 -20.69
C VAL A 493 17.62 6.85 -20.58
N PRO A 494 17.84 5.95 -21.56
CA PRO A 494 17.30 4.60 -21.48
C PRO A 494 17.78 3.85 -20.23
N GLY A 495 16.85 3.25 -19.50
CA GLY A 495 17.07 2.56 -18.23
C GLY A 495 17.06 3.45 -16.99
N GLU A 496 17.03 4.78 -17.13
CA GLU A 496 16.91 5.69 -15.99
C GLU A 496 15.47 5.71 -15.45
N VAL A 497 15.37 5.97 -14.14
CA VAL A 497 14.11 6.01 -13.40
C VAL A 497 13.75 7.46 -13.07
N TYR A 498 12.68 7.94 -13.69
CA TYR A 498 12.14 9.29 -13.54
C TYR A 498 10.99 9.29 -12.53
N SER A 499 11.03 10.20 -11.57
CA SER A 499 9.99 10.35 -10.54
C SER A 499 9.00 11.43 -10.97
N TYR A 500 7.71 11.10 -10.95
CA TYR A 500 6.64 12.06 -11.17
C TYR A 500 5.84 12.25 -9.87
N VAL A 501 5.58 13.51 -9.55
CA VAL A 501 4.86 13.94 -8.34
C VAL A 501 3.81 14.98 -8.73
N LEU A 502 2.54 14.75 -8.38
CA LEU A 502 1.47 15.74 -8.48
C LEU A 502 0.85 15.98 -7.11
N LYS A 503 1.05 17.19 -6.58
CA LYS A 503 0.64 17.55 -5.22
C LYS A 503 -0.76 18.14 -5.16
N PRO A 504 -1.64 17.65 -4.28
CA PRO A 504 -2.89 18.34 -3.99
C PRO A 504 -2.58 19.66 -3.27
N LYS A 505 -3.49 20.64 -3.36
CA LYS A 505 -3.39 21.82 -2.49
C LYS A 505 -3.63 21.40 -1.02
N PRO A 506 -3.02 22.09 -0.03
CA PRO A 506 -3.11 21.69 1.37
C PRO A 506 -4.53 21.48 1.90
N GLN A 507 -5.51 22.28 1.45
CA GLN A 507 -6.91 22.14 1.88
C GLN A 507 -7.62 20.87 1.36
N PHE A 508 -6.99 20.12 0.46
CA PHE A 508 -7.50 18.86 -0.07
C PHE A 508 -6.63 17.66 0.31
N ALA A 509 -5.49 17.87 0.98
CA ALA A 509 -4.54 16.80 1.30
C ALA A 509 -5.10 15.76 2.30
N ASP A 510 -6.20 16.07 2.99
CA ASP A 510 -6.95 15.16 3.86
C ASP A 510 -7.86 14.17 3.12
N ARG A 511 -8.06 14.38 1.81
CA ARG A 511 -9.01 13.63 0.97
C ARG A 511 -8.53 13.37 -0.46
N ILE A 512 -7.32 13.76 -0.81
CA ILE A 512 -6.70 13.50 -2.12
C ILE A 512 -5.28 13.00 -1.87
N GLU A 513 -4.92 11.87 -2.46
CA GLU A 513 -3.52 11.45 -2.44
C GLU A 513 -2.67 12.32 -3.35
N GLU A 514 -1.44 12.59 -2.92
CA GLU A 514 -0.39 13.01 -3.84
C GLU A 514 -0.12 11.86 -4.83
N ILE A 515 -0.19 12.13 -6.13
CA ILE A 515 0.13 11.13 -7.13
C ILE A 515 1.65 11.03 -7.20
N LYS A 516 2.18 9.87 -6.82
CA LYS A 516 3.61 9.53 -6.79
C LYS A 516 3.82 8.30 -7.66
N LEU A 517 4.70 8.38 -8.64
CA LEU A 517 5.04 7.24 -9.50
C LEU A 517 6.48 7.34 -10.01
N ASN A 518 7.07 6.21 -10.40
CA ASN A 518 8.33 6.18 -11.13
C ASN A 518 8.14 5.53 -12.49
N LEU A 519 8.81 6.10 -13.50
CA LEU A 519 8.80 5.66 -14.89
C LEU A 519 10.21 5.22 -15.28
N ILE A 520 10.33 4.00 -15.79
CA ILE A 520 11.56 3.46 -16.36
C ILE A 520 11.51 3.77 -17.86
N TYR A 521 12.37 4.70 -18.30
CA TYR A 521 12.40 5.09 -19.71
C TYR A 521 13.11 4.03 -20.54
N ALA A 522 12.50 3.62 -21.65
CA ALA A 522 13.06 2.74 -22.66
C ALA A 522 12.97 3.45 -24.01
N GLU A 523 14.05 3.43 -24.78
CA GLU A 523 14.05 4.04 -26.11
C GLU A 523 13.18 3.23 -27.08
N SER A 524 12.49 3.92 -27.98
CA SER A 524 11.86 3.31 -29.15
C SER A 524 12.91 2.65 -30.04
N ASN A 525 12.61 1.44 -30.52
CA ASN A 525 13.50 0.69 -31.42
C ASN A 525 13.52 1.25 -32.84
#